data_AF-A0A2D5QS82-F1
#
_entry.id   AF-A0A2D5QS82-F1
#
_cell.length_a   1.000
_cell.length_b   1.000
_cell.length_c   1.000
_cell.angle_alpha   90.00
_cell.angle_beta   90.00
_cell.angle_gamma   90.00
#
_symmetry.space_group_name_H-M   'P 1'
#
loop_
_entity.id
_entity.type
_entity.pdbx_description
1 polymer ?
#
loop_
_entity_poly.entity_id
_entity_poly.type
_entity_poly.pdbx_seq_one_letter_code
_entity_poly.pdbx_strand_id
1 'polypeptide(L)'
;MAGEQAESRGQIDRALNHFKLCVEYMPKESKYIQAFKRIEAKVSEEKAQSLWTEAELLFNSADSIQKQVALDIFKEACTLSPTERRLMTYTQYSMEFDLVDEVILLLHQAHKKAPMNLEYMWLLCQCYEQKKSLAETQKYMELILSLDPSEPRALRLKKRYRF
;
A
#
# COMPACT_ATOMS: atom_id res chain seq x y z
N MET A 1 -22.45 -23.58 -3.01
CA MET A 1 -23.10 -22.84 -1.88
C MET A 1 -23.59 -21.47 -2.35
N ALA A 2 -24.51 -20.82 -1.63
CA ALA A 2 -25.06 -19.51 -2.01
C ALA A 2 -23.97 -18.42 -2.21
N GLY A 3 -22.93 -18.41 -1.36
CA GLY A 3 -21.79 -17.49 -1.52
C GLY A 3 -20.98 -17.71 -2.80
N GLU A 4 -20.67 -18.96 -3.15
CA GLU A 4 -19.96 -19.31 -4.40
C GLU A 4 -20.80 -18.98 -5.65
N GLN A 5 -22.12 -19.17 -5.57
CA GLN A 5 -23.04 -18.81 -6.65
C GLN A 5 -23.18 -17.30 -6.82
N ALA A 6 -23.15 -16.53 -5.73
CA ALA A 6 -23.11 -15.07 -5.78
C ALA A 6 -21.78 -14.58 -6.38
N GLU A 7 -20.66 -15.19 -5.97
CA GLU A 7 -19.32 -14.87 -6.51
C GLU A 7 -19.24 -15.16 -8.02
N SER A 8 -19.72 -16.32 -8.49
CA SER A 8 -19.67 -16.67 -9.92
C SER A 8 -20.55 -15.77 -10.80
N ARG A 9 -21.54 -15.10 -10.20
CA ARG A 9 -22.40 -14.10 -10.84
C ARG A 9 -21.86 -12.67 -10.72
N GLY A 10 -20.66 -12.48 -10.15
CA GLY A 10 -20.07 -11.15 -9.92
C GLY A 10 -20.77 -10.33 -8.83
N GLN A 11 -21.62 -10.95 -8.00
CA GLN A 11 -22.34 -10.26 -6.92
C GLN A 11 -21.48 -10.25 -5.65
N ILE A 12 -20.39 -9.49 -5.67
CA ILE A 12 -19.31 -9.56 -4.68
C ILE A 12 -19.80 -9.19 -3.27
N ASP A 13 -20.61 -8.14 -3.11
CA ASP A 13 -21.18 -7.76 -1.81
C ASP A 13 -22.08 -8.86 -1.22
N ARG A 14 -22.88 -9.52 -2.08
CA ARG A 14 -23.73 -10.63 -1.65
C ARG A 14 -22.89 -11.84 -1.26
N ALA A 15 -21.85 -12.13 -2.04
CA ALA A 15 -20.89 -13.18 -1.72
C ALA A 15 -20.21 -12.91 -0.38
N LEU A 16 -19.81 -11.67 -0.10
CA LEU A 16 -19.18 -11.26 1.16
C LEU A 16 -20.10 -11.56 2.35
N ASN A 17 -21.36 -11.12 2.27
CA ASN A 17 -22.35 -11.36 3.33
C ASN A 17 -22.59 -12.86 3.56
N HIS A 18 -22.67 -13.66 2.49
CA HIS A 18 -22.82 -15.11 2.63
C HIS A 18 -21.60 -15.76 3.29
N PHE A 19 -20.38 -15.42 2.87
CA PHE A 19 -19.18 -15.98 3.47
C PHE A 19 -18.95 -15.51 4.91
N LYS A 20 -19.33 -14.28 5.24
CA LYS A 20 -19.31 -13.75 6.62
C LYS A 20 -20.15 -14.64 7.54
N LEU A 21 -21.40 -14.91 7.16
CA LEU A 21 -22.29 -15.80 7.90
C LEU A 21 -21.68 -17.21 8.02
N CYS A 22 -21.11 -17.76 6.94
CA CYS A 22 -20.46 -19.07 6.99
C CYS A 22 -19.30 -19.11 7.99
N VAL A 23 -18.48 -18.06 8.10
CA VAL A 23 -17.41 -17.96 9.09
C VAL A 23 -17.97 -17.82 10.50
N GLU A 24 -19.05 -17.05 10.71
CA GLU A 24 -19.71 -16.90 12.02
C GLU A 24 -20.27 -18.23 12.54
N TYR A 25 -20.93 -19.01 11.69
CA TYR A 25 -21.51 -20.31 12.08
C TYR A 25 -20.50 -21.46 12.07
N MET A 26 -19.43 -21.37 11.27
CA MET A 26 -18.41 -22.43 11.14
C MET A 26 -16.99 -21.84 11.18
N PRO A 27 -16.55 -21.28 12.33
CA PRO A 27 -15.31 -20.51 12.43
C PRO A 27 -14.01 -21.34 12.34
N LYS A 28 -14.11 -22.68 12.37
CA LYS A 28 -12.96 -23.58 12.22
C LYS A 28 -12.76 -24.08 10.79
N GLU A 29 -13.74 -23.82 9.92
CA GLU A 29 -13.75 -24.37 8.58
C GLU A 29 -12.93 -23.48 7.64
N SER A 30 -11.72 -23.92 7.33
CA SER A 30 -10.70 -23.13 6.63
C SER A 30 -11.15 -22.63 5.26
N LYS A 31 -11.95 -23.41 4.52
CA LYS A 31 -12.49 -22.99 3.21
C LYS A 31 -13.34 -21.72 3.30
N TYR A 32 -14.13 -21.54 4.37
CA TYR A 32 -14.97 -20.34 4.52
C TYR A 32 -14.15 -19.13 4.92
N ILE A 33 -13.16 -19.32 5.78
CA ILE A 33 -12.23 -18.26 6.17
C ILE A 33 -11.45 -17.77 4.95
N GLN A 34 -10.95 -18.69 4.12
CA GLN A 34 -10.22 -18.36 2.90
C GLN A 34 -11.13 -17.67 1.87
N ALA A 35 -12.34 -18.20 1.65
CA ALA A 35 -13.30 -17.59 0.73
C ALA A 35 -13.73 -16.19 1.20
N PHE A 36 -13.99 -16.01 2.49
CA PHE A 36 -14.30 -14.71 3.09
C PHE A 36 -13.16 -13.72 2.89
N LYS A 37 -11.92 -14.07 3.26
CA LYS A 37 -10.73 -13.21 3.06
C LYS A 37 -10.51 -12.85 1.59
N ARG A 38 -10.73 -13.79 0.68
CA ARG A 38 -10.60 -13.54 -0.77
C ARG A 38 -11.63 -12.53 -1.25
N ILE A 39 -12.89 -12.70 -0.87
CA ILE A 39 -13.96 -11.78 -1.27
C ILE A 39 -13.79 -10.41 -0.59
N GLU A 40 -13.42 -10.38 0.68
CA GLU A 40 -13.10 -9.15 1.41
C GLU A 40 -12.00 -8.36 0.68
N ALA A 41 -10.92 -9.03 0.29
CA ALA A 41 -9.85 -8.40 -0.49
C ALA A 41 -10.34 -7.86 -1.85
N LYS A 42 -11.26 -8.57 -2.54
CA LYS A 42 -11.87 -8.08 -3.79
C LYS A 42 -12.69 -6.81 -3.57
N VAL A 43 -13.55 -6.78 -2.53
CA VAL A 43 -14.36 -5.59 -2.19
C VAL A 43 -13.46 -4.41 -1.84
N SER A 44 -12.43 -4.65 -1.02
CA SER A 44 -11.45 -3.61 -0.67
C SER A 44 -10.71 -3.09 -1.90
N GLU A 45 -10.37 -3.96 -2.86
CA GLU A 45 -9.72 -3.57 -4.11
C GLU A 45 -10.65 -2.73 -5.02
N GLU A 46 -11.92 -3.11 -5.18
CA GLU A 46 -12.87 -2.33 -5.97
C GLU A 46 -13.10 -0.94 -5.37
N LYS A 47 -13.24 -0.86 -4.04
CA LYS A 47 -13.34 0.42 -3.34
C LYS A 47 -12.07 1.25 -3.48
N ALA A 48 -10.90 0.63 -3.29
CA ALA A 48 -9.61 1.30 -3.44
C ALA A 48 -9.42 1.84 -4.86
N GLN A 49 -9.82 1.09 -5.88
CA GLN A 49 -9.73 1.51 -7.27
C GLN A 49 -10.64 2.71 -7.57
N SER A 50 -11.87 2.70 -7.07
CA SER A 50 -12.78 3.85 -7.20
C SER A 50 -12.20 5.11 -6.55
N LEU A 51 -11.74 5.00 -5.31
CA LEU A 51 -11.09 6.11 -4.60
C LEU A 51 -9.84 6.59 -5.34
N TRP A 52 -9.04 5.67 -5.88
CA TRP A 52 -7.84 6.02 -6.65
C TRP A 52 -8.19 6.85 -7.89
N THR A 53 -9.22 6.47 -8.63
CA THR A 53 -9.66 7.24 -9.81
C THR A 53 -10.21 8.61 -9.44
N GLU A 54 -10.92 8.72 -8.32
CA GLU A 54 -11.41 10.00 -7.79
C GLU A 54 -10.25 10.92 -7.38
N ALA A 55 -9.26 10.36 -6.66
CA ALA A 55 -8.06 11.08 -6.27
C ALA A 55 -7.27 11.58 -7.48
N GLU A 56 -7.10 10.76 -8.53
CA GLU A 56 -6.41 11.19 -9.75
C GLU A 56 -7.12 12.37 -10.45
N LEU A 57 -8.46 12.38 -10.47
CA LEU A 57 -9.22 13.50 -11.03
C LEU A 57 -9.01 14.79 -10.24
N LEU A 58 -9.04 14.70 -8.90
CA LEU A 58 -8.84 15.85 -8.02
C LEU A 58 -7.38 16.34 -8.04
N PHE A 59 -6.41 15.43 -8.11
CA PHE A 59 -4.99 15.78 -8.15
C PHE A 59 -4.58 16.49 -9.45
N ASN A 60 -5.25 16.17 -10.55
CA ASN A 60 -5.03 16.81 -11.85
C ASN A 60 -5.70 18.19 -11.97
N SER A 61 -6.46 18.62 -10.97
CA SER A 61 -7.01 19.97 -10.93
C SER A 61 -5.92 21.04 -10.76
N ALA A 62 -6.24 22.29 -11.12
CA ALA A 62 -5.36 23.42 -10.87
C ALA A 62 -5.41 23.93 -9.41
N ASP A 63 -6.42 23.50 -8.64
CA ASP A 63 -6.67 23.99 -7.28
C ASP A 63 -5.83 23.22 -6.27
N SER A 64 -4.98 23.94 -5.52
CA SER A 64 -4.14 23.36 -4.47
C SER A 64 -4.94 22.67 -3.37
N ILE A 65 -6.14 23.15 -3.07
CA ILE A 65 -7.02 22.55 -2.06
C ILE A 65 -7.49 21.18 -2.54
N GLN A 66 -7.91 21.08 -3.81
CA GLN A 66 -8.34 19.82 -4.41
C GLN A 66 -7.19 18.81 -4.48
N LYS A 67 -5.96 19.26 -4.75
CA LYS A 67 -4.77 18.39 -4.68
C LYS A 67 -4.53 17.85 -3.28
N GLN A 68 -4.73 18.65 -2.25
CA GLN A 68 -4.55 18.21 -0.87
C GLN A 68 -5.63 17.19 -0.47
N VAL A 69 -6.88 17.41 -0.86
CA VAL A 69 -7.97 16.43 -0.70
C VAL A 69 -7.65 15.12 -1.45
N ALA A 70 -7.07 15.21 -2.64
CA ALA A 70 -6.66 14.02 -3.39
C ALA A 70 -5.64 13.17 -2.63
N LEU A 71 -4.71 13.77 -1.87
CA LEU A 71 -3.73 13.04 -1.06
C LEU A 71 -4.39 12.24 0.07
N ASP A 72 -5.43 12.79 0.70
CA ASP A 72 -6.21 12.05 1.72
C ASP A 72 -6.94 10.86 1.10
N ILE A 73 -7.47 11.01 -0.11
CA ILE A 73 -8.16 9.93 -0.82
C ILE A 73 -7.16 8.87 -1.31
N PHE A 74 -5.99 9.27 -1.82
CA PHE A 74 -4.91 8.33 -2.17
C PHE A 74 -4.46 7.52 -0.96
N LYS A 75 -4.37 8.14 0.21
CA LYS A 75 -4.08 7.46 1.47
C LYS A 75 -5.13 6.41 1.78
N GLU A 76 -6.41 6.75 1.74
CA GLU A 76 -7.49 5.78 1.98
C GLU A 76 -7.40 4.60 1.02
N ALA A 77 -7.22 4.87 -0.28
CA ALA A 77 -7.04 3.82 -1.29
C ALA A 77 -5.83 2.91 -0.97
N CYS A 78 -4.69 3.47 -0.56
CA CYS A 78 -3.52 2.70 -0.13
C CYS A 78 -3.77 1.87 1.13
N THR A 79 -4.57 2.37 2.09
CA THR A 79 -4.91 1.60 3.30
C THR A 79 -5.81 0.40 3.01
N LEU A 80 -6.72 0.53 2.04
CA LEU A 80 -7.64 -0.53 1.63
C LEU A 80 -6.93 -1.60 0.80
N SER A 81 -6.09 -1.18 -0.14
CA SER A 81 -5.31 -2.11 -0.97
C SER A 81 -3.92 -1.54 -1.30
N PRO A 82 -2.92 -1.84 -0.46
CA PRO A 82 -1.56 -1.38 -0.62
C PRO A 82 -0.85 -2.21 -1.70
N THR A 83 -0.97 -1.80 -2.95
CA THR A 83 -0.15 -2.33 -4.04
C THR A 83 1.15 -1.55 -4.15
N GLU A 84 2.19 -2.17 -4.68
CA GLU A 84 3.49 -1.51 -4.89
C GLU A 84 3.36 -0.24 -5.72
N ARG A 85 2.60 -0.31 -6.83
CA ARG A 85 2.36 0.84 -7.70
C ARG A 85 1.67 1.99 -6.96
N ARG A 86 0.59 1.71 -6.20
CA ARG A 86 -0.13 2.73 -5.44
C ARG A 86 0.76 3.38 -4.39
N LEU A 87 1.50 2.58 -3.63
CA LEU A 87 2.41 3.09 -2.60
C LEU A 87 3.53 3.92 -3.20
N MET A 88 4.13 3.52 -4.33
CA MET A 88 5.15 4.29 -5.03
C MET A 88 4.60 5.66 -5.46
N THR A 89 3.46 5.68 -6.15
CA THR A 89 2.83 6.93 -6.63
C THR A 89 2.42 7.84 -5.48
N TYR A 90 1.78 7.29 -4.44
CA TYR A 90 1.39 8.07 -3.27
C TYR A 90 2.62 8.61 -2.52
N THR A 91 3.71 7.83 -2.43
CA THR A 91 4.98 8.31 -1.84
C THR A 91 5.53 9.49 -2.61
N GLN A 92 5.54 9.43 -3.95
CA GLN A 92 5.99 10.56 -4.79
C GLN A 92 5.19 11.82 -4.52
N TYR A 93 3.85 11.73 -4.53
CA TYR A 93 3.01 12.88 -4.24
C TYR A 93 3.19 13.40 -2.82
N SER A 94 3.24 12.53 -1.80
CA SER A 94 3.46 13.00 -0.44
C SER A 94 4.84 13.62 -0.20
N MET A 95 5.87 13.18 -0.93
CA MET A 95 7.18 13.84 -0.91
C MET A 95 7.09 15.28 -1.46
N GLU A 96 6.32 15.52 -2.52
CA GLU A 96 6.11 16.86 -3.10
C GLU A 96 5.38 17.81 -2.14
N PHE A 97 4.48 17.28 -1.30
CA PHE A 97 3.65 18.06 -0.36
C PHE A 97 4.16 18.02 1.10
N ASP A 98 5.35 17.47 1.34
CA ASP A 98 5.97 17.31 2.66
C ASP A 98 5.12 16.50 3.69
N LEU A 99 4.28 15.58 3.19
CA LEU A 99 3.44 14.67 3.99
C LEU A 99 4.10 13.30 4.22
N VAL A 100 5.42 13.30 4.38
CA VAL A 100 6.25 12.08 4.37
C VAL A 100 5.96 11.18 5.58
N ASP A 101 5.59 11.76 6.72
CA ASP A 101 5.34 11.01 7.96
C ASP A 101 4.19 10.01 7.87
N GLU A 102 3.12 10.40 7.17
CA GLU A 102 1.96 9.53 7.00
C GLU A 102 2.28 8.33 6.11
N VAL A 103 3.09 8.56 5.07
CA VAL A 103 3.53 7.53 4.13
C VAL A 103 4.46 6.53 4.80
N ILE A 104 5.37 6.99 5.65
CA ILE A 104 6.29 6.11 6.39
C ILE A 104 5.50 5.05 7.17
N LEU A 105 4.42 5.43 7.86
CA LEU A 105 3.59 4.49 8.61
C LEU A 105 2.96 3.42 7.69
N LEU A 106 2.44 3.83 6.53
CA LEU A 106 1.87 2.94 5.52
C LEU A 106 2.92 1.98 4.95
N LEU A 107 4.10 2.50 4.59
CA LEU A 107 5.20 1.71 4.06
C LEU A 107 5.73 0.69 5.06
N HIS A 108 5.81 1.01 6.36
CA HIS A 108 6.16 0.04 7.40
C HIS A 108 5.15 -1.10 7.49
N GLN A 109 3.85 -0.79 7.37
CA GLN A 109 2.81 -1.83 7.37
C GLN A 109 2.92 -2.73 6.14
N ALA A 110 3.18 -2.15 4.96
CA ALA A 110 3.39 -2.91 3.73
C ALA A 110 4.67 -3.77 3.80
N HIS A 111 5.75 -3.21 4.31
CA HIS A 111 7.03 -3.91 4.51
C HIS A 111 6.90 -5.08 5.50
N LYS A 112 6.13 -4.94 6.58
CA LYS A 112 5.84 -6.07 7.49
C LYS A 112 5.17 -7.25 6.79
N LYS A 113 4.32 -6.98 5.78
CA LYS A 113 3.64 -8.03 4.99
C LYS A 113 4.57 -8.63 3.92
N ALA A 114 5.46 -7.82 3.35
CA ALA A 114 6.45 -8.25 2.37
C ALA A 114 7.87 -7.80 2.78
N PRO A 115 8.53 -8.49 3.74
CA PRO A 115 9.81 -8.05 4.31
C PRO A 115 10.97 -8.08 3.31
N MET A 116 10.86 -8.83 2.22
CA MET A 116 11.89 -8.93 1.19
C MET A 116 11.64 -8.02 -0.02
N ASN A 117 10.59 -7.19 0.00
CA ASN A 117 10.32 -6.27 -1.10
C ASN A 117 11.30 -5.08 -1.01
N LEU A 118 12.23 -5.03 -1.97
CA LEU A 118 13.26 -3.99 -2.09
C LEU A 118 12.66 -2.61 -2.36
N GLU A 119 11.55 -2.51 -3.10
CA GLU A 119 10.91 -1.23 -3.40
C GLU A 119 10.36 -0.58 -2.13
N TYR A 120 9.77 -1.34 -1.21
CA TYR A 120 9.30 -0.78 0.06
C TYR A 120 10.46 -0.27 0.93
N MET A 121 11.59 -0.98 0.93
CA MET A 121 12.80 -0.49 1.62
C MET A 121 13.32 0.78 0.96
N TRP A 122 13.34 0.84 -0.38
CA TRP A 122 13.81 2.00 -1.12
C TRP A 122 12.92 3.23 -0.90
N LEU A 123 11.60 3.06 -0.92
CA LEU A 123 10.65 4.14 -0.60
C LEU A 123 10.84 4.64 0.83
N LEU A 124 11.04 3.74 1.81
CA LEU A 124 11.37 4.13 3.19
C LEU A 124 12.69 4.91 3.26
N CYS A 125 13.73 4.48 2.54
CA CYS A 125 14.99 5.22 2.41
C CYS A 125 14.76 6.66 1.91
N GLN A 126 14.00 6.83 0.82
CA GLN A 126 13.71 8.15 0.25
C GLN A 126 12.97 9.05 1.24
N CYS A 127 11.95 8.50 1.91
CA CYS A 127 11.21 9.21 2.95
C CYS A 127 12.13 9.66 4.11
N TYR A 128 12.99 8.77 4.60
CA TYR A 128 13.92 9.12 5.68
C TYR A 128 15.01 10.10 5.24
N GLU A 129 15.46 10.02 3.98
CA GLU A 129 16.40 10.97 3.39
C GLU A 129 15.78 12.38 3.34
N GLN A 130 14.52 12.49 2.90
CA GLN A 130 13.79 13.76 2.88
C GLN A 130 13.60 14.34 4.29
N LYS A 131 13.28 13.49 5.27
CA LYS A 131 13.22 13.86 6.69
C LYS A 131 14.58 14.20 7.31
N LYS A 132 15.68 14.07 6.58
CA LYS A 132 17.06 14.25 7.06
C LYS A 132 17.43 13.29 8.19
N SER A 133 16.73 12.16 8.31
CA SER A 133 17.04 11.12 9.30
C SER A 133 18.11 10.19 8.73
N LEU A 134 19.37 10.62 8.81
CA LEU A 134 20.50 9.88 8.21
C LEU A 134 20.68 8.48 8.82
N ALA A 135 20.41 8.31 10.11
CA ALA A 135 20.55 7.00 10.78
C ALA A 135 19.58 5.95 10.21
N GLU A 136 18.30 6.30 10.05
CA GLU A 136 17.32 5.38 9.45
C GLU A 136 17.57 5.21 7.94
N THR A 137 18.01 6.27 7.26
CA THR A 137 18.40 6.19 5.84
C THR A 137 19.53 5.17 5.63
N GLN A 138 20.57 5.23 6.47
CA GLN A 138 21.69 4.28 6.43
C GLN A 138 21.23 2.85 6.71
N LYS A 139 20.42 2.65 7.74
CA LYS A 139 19.90 1.33 8.11
C LYS A 139 19.11 0.66 6.98
N TYR A 140 18.18 1.38 6.33
CA TYR A 140 17.43 0.82 5.21
C TYR A 140 18.30 0.59 3.98
N MET A 141 19.29 1.45 3.73
CA MET A 141 20.26 1.27 2.65
C MET A 141 21.11 0.01 2.87
N GLU A 142 21.59 -0.22 4.09
CA GLU A 142 22.34 -1.44 4.44
C GLU A 142 21.48 -2.69 4.29
N LEU A 143 20.20 -2.63 4.69
CA LEU A 143 19.25 -3.72 4.46
C LEU A 143 19.09 -4.03 2.97
N ILE A 144 18.94 -3.01 2.12
CA ILE A 144 18.86 -3.20 0.66
C ILE A 144 20.11 -3.87 0.13
N LEU A 145 21.31 -3.38 0.49
CA LEU A 145 22.58 -3.96 0.03
C LEU A 145 22.86 -5.36 0.60
N SER A 146 22.26 -5.71 1.74
CA SER A 146 22.35 -7.07 2.29
C SER A 146 21.55 -8.08 1.48
N LEU A 147 20.43 -7.64 0.88
CA LEU A 147 19.57 -8.47 0.03
C LEU A 147 20.05 -8.48 -1.43
N ASP A 148 20.40 -7.32 -1.96
CA ASP A 148 21.00 -7.15 -3.28
C ASP A 148 22.22 -6.22 -3.20
N PRO A 149 23.44 -6.80 -3.11
CA PRO A 149 24.67 -6.04 -3.09
C PRO A 149 24.94 -5.22 -4.36
N SER A 150 24.24 -5.53 -5.46
CA SER A 150 24.40 -4.88 -6.76
C SER A 150 23.36 -3.78 -7.04
N GLU A 151 22.41 -3.56 -6.12
CA GLU A 151 21.32 -2.59 -6.28
C GLU A 151 21.87 -1.17 -6.54
N PRO A 152 21.74 -0.64 -7.78
CA PRO A 152 22.42 0.59 -8.18
C PRO A 152 21.97 1.81 -7.37
N ARG A 153 20.71 1.84 -6.92
CA ARG A 153 20.15 2.96 -6.16
C ARG A 153 20.82 3.08 -4.79
N ALA A 154 20.96 1.97 -4.07
CA ALA A 154 21.59 1.94 -2.76
C ALA A 154 23.10 2.23 -2.84
N LEU A 155 23.80 1.72 -3.86
CA LEU A 155 25.22 2.03 -4.08
C LEU A 155 25.46 3.52 -4.34
N ARG A 156 24.61 4.16 -5.17
CA ARG A 156 24.68 5.61 -5.40
C ARG A 156 24.44 6.40 -4.12
N LEU A 157 23.46 6.00 -3.32
CA LEU A 157 23.13 6.65 -2.04
C LEU A 157 24.29 6.54 -1.04
N LYS A 158 24.89 5.35 -0.90
CA LYS A 158 26.06 5.11 -0.06
C LYS A 158 27.21 6.05 -0.42
N LYS A 159 27.50 6.18 -1.71
CA LYS A 159 28.55 7.08 -2.22
C LYS A 159 28.24 8.55 -1.93
N ARG A 160 26.97 8.97 -2.03
CA ARG A 160 26.53 10.36 -1.78
C ARG A 160 26.78 10.78 -0.33
N TYR A 161 26.44 9.92 0.62
CA TYR A 161 26.53 10.24 2.05
C TYR A 161 27.83 9.77 2.72
N ARG A 162 28.66 8.99 2.01
CA ARG A 162 29.90 8.41 2.53
C ARG A 162 29.69 7.58 3.81
N PHE A 163 28.57 6.84 3.84
CA PHE A 163 28.34 5.80 4.84
C PHE A 163 29.37 4.67 4.70
#